data_AF-A0A9Q1HDV5-F1
#
_entry.id   AF-A0A9Q1HDV5-F1
#
_cell.length_a   1.000
_cell.length_b   1.000
_cell.length_c   1.000
_cell.angle_alpha   90.00
_cell.angle_beta   90.00
_cell.angle_gamma   90.00
#
_symmetry.space_group_name_H-M   'P 1'
#
loop_
_entity.id
_entity.type
_entity.pdbx_description
1 polymer ?
#
loop_
_entity_poly.entity_id
_entity_poly.type
_entity_poly.pdbx_seq_one_letter_code
_entity_poly.pdbx_strand_id
1 'polypeptide(L)'
;MASSFYVTLPSNSSPEVYPDNTLTHFRVKLPQPITLEGQWEVGLAEIVYPHQWYNLDEESTYSYTANGEQWWTKRIPPGYYRNEAGLLNVLETNLGEFDSLLVG
;
A
#
# COMPACT_ATOMS: atom_id res chain seq x y z
N MET A 1 27.71 25.92 18.92
CA MET A 1 27.02 25.46 17.70
C MET A 1 26.17 24.27 18.12
N ALA A 2 24.85 24.35 18.02
CA ALA A 2 24.00 23.19 18.30
C ALA A 2 24.10 22.23 17.10
N SER A 3 24.60 21.01 17.33
CA SER A 3 24.70 19.97 16.30
C SER A 3 23.41 19.15 16.28
N SER A 4 22.55 19.40 15.30
CA SER A 4 21.37 18.57 15.00
C SER A 4 21.66 17.64 13.84
N PHE A 5 21.19 16.39 13.91
CA PHE A 5 21.30 15.42 12.83
C PHE A 5 20.03 14.55 12.77
N TYR A 6 19.84 13.85 11.65
CA TYR A 6 18.72 12.95 11.44
C TYR A 6 19.17 11.49 11.53
N VAL A 7 18.29 10.64 12.04
CA VAL A 7 18.46 9.18 12.03
C VAL A 7 17.27 8.56 11.32
N THR A 8 17.54 7.76 10.30
CA THR A 8 16.52 6.97 9.61
C THR A 8 16.47 5.58 10.23
N LEU A 9 15.27 5.15 10.64
CA LEU A 9 15.05 3.86 11.31
C LEU A 9 14.05 3.02 10.50
N PRO A 10 14.50 2.19 9.54
CA PRO A 10 13.62 1.32 8.77
C PRO A 10 13.16 0.11 9.60
N SER A 11 11.89 -0.26 9.50
CA SER A 11 11.32 -1.37 10.28
C SER A 11 11.86 -2.76 9.91
N ASN A 12 12.35 -2.93 8.68
CA ASN A 12 12.94 -4.17 8.17
C ASN A 12 14.46 -4.25 8.39
N SER A 13 15.05 -3.33 9.17
CA SER A 13 16.46 -3.38 9.49
C SER A 13 16.74 -4.36 10.62
N SER A 14 17.93 -4.98 10.58
CA SER A 14 18.46 -5.86 11.63
C SER A 14 17.70 -7.18 11.89
N PRO A 15 17.22 -7.92 10.87
CA PRO A 15 16.51 -9.19 11.08
C PRO A 15 17.35 -10.25 11.81
N GLU A 16 18.67 -10.20 11.66
CA GLU A 16 19.61 -11.13 12.32
C GLU A 16 19.79 -10.85 13.81
N VAL A 17 19.54 -9.60 14.26
CA VAL A 17 19.77 -9.16 15.65
C VAL A 17 18.45 -9.05 16.41
N TYR A 18 17.39 -8.66 15.73
CA TYR A 18 16.05 -8.49 16.30
C TYR A 18 15.04 -9.28 15.45
N PRO A 19 14.99 -10.62 15.59
CA PRO A 19 14.14 -11.47 14.78
C PRO A 19 12.64 -11.23 15.03
N ASP A 20 12.28 -10.71 16.21
CA ASP A 20 10.89 -10.44 16.61
C ASP A 20 10.38 -9.06 16.14
N ASN A 21 11.15 -8.33 15.33
CA ASN A 21 10.73 -7.04 14.79
C ASN A 21 9.47 -7.21 13.91
N THR A 22 8.49 -6.34 14.12
CA THR A 22 7.29 -6.20 13.28
C THR A 22 7.28 -4.84 12.60
N LEU A 23 6.42 -4.65 11.59
CA LEU A 23 6.30 -3.36 10.90
C LEU A 23 5.93 -2.19 11.84
N THR A 24 5.19 -2.47 12.91
CA THR A 24 4.69 -1.46 13.86
C THR A 24 5.45 -1.45 15.19
N HIS A 25 6.31 -2.44 15.44
CA HIS A 25 7.12 -2.55 16.65
C HIS A 25 8.49 -3.12 16.30
N PHE A 26 9.49 -2.25 16.18
CA PHE A 26 10.83 -2.63 15.76
C PHE A 26 11.92 -1.86 16.48
N ARG A 27 13.12 -2.44 16.47
CA ARG A 27 14.37 -1.79 16.88
C ARG A 27 15.40 -1.94 15.78
N VAL A 28 16.20 -0.90 15.55
CA VAL A 28 17.26 -0.89 14.54
C VAL A 28 18.61 -0.86 15.23
N LYS A 29 19.51 -1.78 14.84
CA LYS A 29 20.91 -1.71 15.24
C LYS A 29 21.63 -0.73 14.31
N LEU A 30 22.04 0.41 14.87
CA LEU A 30 22.82 1.39 14.13
C LEU A 30 24.24 0.84 13.83
N PRO A 31 24.81 1.14 12.66
CA PRO A 31 26.15 0.68 12.29
C PRO A 31 27.23 1.30 13.18
N GLN A 32 26.99 2.51 13.70
CA GLN A 32 27.86 3.20 14.63
C GLN A 32 27.04 3.70 15.83
N PRO A 33 27.54 3.56 17.06
CA PRO A 33 26.92 4.17 18.23
C PRO A 33 26.91 5.69 18.09
N ILE A 34 25.79 6.30 18.47
CA ILE A 34 25.66 7.76 18.54
C ILE A 34 25.98 8.19 19.98
N THR A 35 26.96 9.08 20.12
CA THR A 35 27.27 9.71 21.41
C THR A 35 26.55 11.05 21.50
N LEU A 36 25.70 11.21 22.52
CA LEU A 36 25.01 12.46 22.82
C LEU A 36 25.58 13.03 24.13
N GLU A 37 26.17 14.22 24.06
CA GLU A 37 26.78 14.90 25.21
C GLU A 37 25.85 15.98 25.77
N GLY A 38 25.77 16.08 27.10
CA GLY A 38 24.95 17.09 27.78
C GLY A 38 23.44 16.77 27.73
N GLN A 39 22.62 17.81 27.71
CA GLN A 39 21.17 17.69 27.58
C GLN A 39 20.81 17.60 26.09
N TRP A 40 20.06 16.57 25.73
CA TRP A 40 19.63 16.32 24.36
C TRP A 40 18.13 16.04 24.33
N GLU A 41 17.54 16.34 23.18
CA GLU A 41 16.14 16.05 22.88
C GLU A 41 16.07 15.34 21.54
N VAL A 42 15.10 14.44 21.40
CA VAL A 42 14.82 13.73 20.14
C VAL A 42 13.36 13.99 19.79
N GLY A 43 13.13 14.36 18.53
CA GLY A 43 11.80 14.55 17.95
C GLY A 43 11.60 13.66 16.75
N LEU A 44 10.34 13.27 16.51
CA LEU A 44 9.94 12.63 15.27
C LEU A 44 9.90 13.68 14.15
N ALA A 45 10.73 13.51 13.12
CA ALA A 45 10.74 14.39 11.96
C ALA A 45 9.77 13.91 10.87
N GLU A 46 9.77 12.61 10.57
CA GLU A 46 8.96 12.01 9.51
C GLU A 46 8.61 10.56 9.86
N ILE A 47 7.43 10.10 9.46
CA ILE A 47 7.04 8.69 9.48
C ILE A 47 6.46 8.31 8.12
N VAL A 48 7.04 7.28 7.49
CA VAL A 48 6.58 6.77 6.20
C VAL A 48 5.88 5.44 6.42
N TYR A 49 4.62 5.37 6.00
CA TYR A 49 3.83 4.17 6.05
C TYR A 49 3.27 3.85 4.66
N PRO A 50 3.75 2.79 3.99
CA PRO A 50 3.30 2.47 2.64
C PRO A 50 1.84 2.00 2.67
N HIS A 51 0.95 2.79 2.09
CA HIS A 51 -0.45 2.40 1.87
C HIS A 51 -0.55 1.57 0.59
N GLN A 52 -0.25 0.28 0.68
CA GLN A 52 -0.30 -0.67 -0.46
C GLN A 52 -1.34 -1.77 -0.28
N TRP A 53 -2.42 -1.49 0.44
CA TRP A 53 -3.50 -2.45 0.56
C TRP A 53 -4.43 -2.34 -0.63
N TYR A 54 -4.81 -3.49 -1.17
CA TYR A 54 -5.83 -3.54 -2.20
C TYR A 54 -7.16 -3.11 -1.60
N ASN A 55 -7.84 -2.17 -2.25
CA ASN A 55 -9.21 -1.85 -1.91
C ASN A 55 -10.21 -2.82 -2.56
N LEU A 56 -9.76 -3.56 -3.57
CA LEU A 56 -10.49 -4.67 -4.19
C LEU A 56 -9.63 -5.93 -4.13
N ASP A 57 -10.17 -6.96 -3.51
CA ASP A 57 -9.54 -8.25 -3.36
C ASP A 57 -9.85 -9.17 -4.55
N GLU A 58 -9.38 -10.41 -4.43
CA GLU A 58 -9.62 -11.45 -5.41
C GLU A 58 -11.09 -11.84 -5.54
N GLU A 59 -11.95 -11.58 -4.56
CA GLU A 59 -13.37 -11.96 -4.60
C GLU A 59 -14.25 -10.83 -5.14
N SER A 60 -13.67 -9.66 -5.37
CA SER A 60 -14.36 -8.47 -5.82
C SER A 60 -14.91 -8.64 -7.25
N THR A 61 -16.23 -8.45 -7.39
CA THR A 61 -16.97 -8.56 -8.66
C THR A 61 -17.84 -7.33 -8.90
N TYR A 62 -18.22 -7.13 -10.15
CA TYR A 62 -19.21 -6.15 -10.57
C TYR A 62 -20.24 -6.81 -11.49
N SER A 63 -21.48 -6.35 -11.42
CA SER A 63 -22.56 -6.84 -12.26
C SER A 63 -23.30 -5.70 -12.95
N TYR A 64 -23.79 -6.00 -14.16
CA TYR A 64 -24.68 -5.11 -14.88
C TYR A 64 -26.11 -5.59 -14.72
N THR A 65 -26.97 -4.71 -14.23
CA THR A 65 -28.39 -4.96 -14.01
C THR A 65 -29.20 -4.03 -14.89
N ALA A 66 -30.05 -4.59 -15.75
CA ALA A 66 -30.97 -3.84 -16.59
C ALA A 66 -32.40 -4.29 -16.29
N ASN A 67 -33.33 -3.34 -16.12
CA ASN A 67 -34.73 -3.61 -15.80
C ASN A 67 -34.96 -4.50 -14.56
N GLY A 68 -34.03 -4.48 -13.60
CA GLY A 68 -34.09 -5.30 -12.38
C GLY A 68 -33.61 -6.74 -12.55
N GLU A 69 -33.18 -7.13 -13.76
CA GLU A 69 -32.57 -8.43 -14.02
C GLU A 69 -31.05 -8.28 -14.13
N GLN A 70 -30.31 -9.15 -13.44
CA GLN A 70 -28.84 -9.18 -13.51
C GLN A 70 -28.41 -9.95 -14.75
N TRP A 71 -27.80 -9.26 -15.72
CA TRP A 71 -27.45 -9.87 -17.01
C TRP A 71 -26.11 -10.61 -16.96
N TRP A 72 -25.13 -10.09 -16.23
CA TRP A 72 -23.83 -10.75 -16.06
C TRP A 72 -23.11 -10.25 -14.82
N THR A 73 -22.14 -11.04 -14.35
CA THR A 73 -21.20 -10.69 -13.28
C THR A 73 -19.79 -10.96 -13.77
N LYS A 74 -18.87 -10.03 -13.54
CA LYS A 74 -17.46 -10.16 -13.89
C LYS A 74 -16.58 -9.87 -12.69
N ARG A 75 -15.39 -10.45 -12.72
CA ARG A 75 -14.34 -10.21 -11.72
C ARG A 75 -13.63 -8.89 -12.03
N ILE A 76 -13.34 -8.13 -11.00
CA ILE A 76 -12.47 -6.95 -11.10
C ILE A 76 -11.06 -7.42 -10.77
N PRO A 77 -10.02 -7.02 -11.54
CA PRO A 77 -8.64 -7.32 -11.17
C PRO A 77 -8.34 -6.81 -9.76
N PRO A 78 -7.77 -7.63 -8.85
CA PRO A 78 -7.41 -7.17 -7.52
C PRO A 78 -6.37 -6.06 -7.60
N GLY A 79 -6.48 -5.06 -6.75
CA GLY A 79 -5.57 -3.93 -6.80
C GLY A 79 -6.00 -2.74 -5.96
N TYR A 80 -5.23 -1.66 -6.08
CA TYR A 80 -5.53 -0.38 -5.46
C TYR A 80 -6.02 0.61 -6.52
N TYR A 81 -7.31 0.93 -6.47
CA TYR A 81 -7.94 1.91 -7.35
C TYR A 81 -8.06 3.24 -6.62
N ARG A 82 -7.20 4.19 -6.98
CA ARG A 82 -7.08 5.49 -6.27
C ARG A 82 -8.34 6.35 -6.35
N ASN A 83 -9.08 6.26 -7.45
CA ASN A 83 -10.27 7.07 -7.71
C ASN A 83 -11.26 6.32 -8.60
N GLU A 84 -12.49 6.85 -8.67
CA GLU A 84 -13.57 6.30 -9.50
C GLU A 84 -13.17 6.20 -10.97
N ALA A 85 -12.51 7.21 -11.53
CA ALA A 85 -12.08 7.20 -12.93
C ALA A 85 -11.14 6.02 -13.28
N GLY A 86 -10.22 5.67 -12.39
CA GLY A 86 -9.32 4.53 -12.56
C GLY A 86 -10.05 3.19 -12.49
N LEU A 87 -11.07 3.09 -11.62
CA LEU A 87 -11.93 1.91 -11.58
C LEU A 87 -12.77 1.81 -12.85
N LEU A 88 -13.43 2.90 -13.26
CA LEU A 88 -14.28 2.96 -14.46
C LEU A 88 -13.52 2.55 -15.73
N ASN A 89 -12.29 3.02 -15.91
CA ASN A 89 -11.46 2.63 -17.06
C ASN A 89 -11.24 1.11 -17.13
N VAL A 90 -10.99 0.46 -15.98
CA VAL A 90 -10.87 -1.00 -15.93
C VAL A 90 -12.20 -1.69 -16.22
N LEU A 91 -13.33 -1.16 -15.76
CA LEU A 91 -14.65 -1.71 -16.11
C LEU A 91 -14.92 -1.56 -17.61
N GLU A 92 -14.68 -0.40 -18.20
CA GLU A 92 -14.86 -0.10 -19.62
C GLU A 92 -13.98 -0.99 -20.51
N THR A 93 -12.71 -1.19 -20.14
CA THR A 93 -11.80 -2.08 -20.87
C THR A 93 -12.33 -3.51 -20.89
N ASN A 94 -12.78 -4.01 -19.74
CA ASN A 94 -13.35 -5.35 -19.63
C ASN A 94 -14.69 -5.51 -20.37
N LEU A 95 -15.42 -4.42 -20.61
CA LEU A 95 -16.63 -4.39 -21.43
C LEU A 95 -16.29 -4.42 -22.93
N GLY A 96 -15.33 -3.62 -23.38
CA GLY A 96 -14.89 -3.59 -24.78
C GLY A 96 -14.33 -4.93 -25.26
N GLU A 97 -13.60 -5.66 -24.40
CA GLU A 97 -13.18 -7.03 -24.71
C GLU A 97 -14.37 -7.99 -24.91
N PHE A 98 -15.47 -7.79 -24.18
CA PHE A 98 -16.67 -8.62 -24.32
C PHE A 98 -17.41 -8.37 -25.64
N ASP A 99 -17.60 -7.10 -26.03
CA ASP A 99 -18.22 -6.77 -27.31
C ASP A 99 -17.40 -7.34 -28.48
N SER A 100 -16.07 -7.34 -28.39
CA SER A 100 -15.22 -7.95 -29.41
C SER A 100 -15.35 -9.48 -29.53
N LEU A 101 -15.75 -10.16 -28.44
CA LEU A 101 -15.98 -11.62 -28.42
C LEU A 101 -17.38 -12.04 -28.89
N LEU A 102 -18.35 -11.11 -28.93
CA LEU A 102 -19.72 -11.37 -29.39
C LEU A 102 -19.92 -11.12 -30.90
N VAL A 103 -18.97 -10.46 -31.57
CA VAL A 103 -19.03 -10.13 -33.01
C VAL A 103 -18.24 -11.14 -33.87
N GLY A 104 -17.87 -12.30 -33.30
CA GLY A 104 -17.18 -13.41 -33.98
C GLY A 104 -18.10 -14.52 -34.48
#